data_AF-A0AAD9TFQ4-F1
#
_entry.id   AF-A0AAD9TFQ4-F1
#
_cell.length_a   1.000
_cell.length_b   1.000
_cell.length_c   1.000
_cell.angle_alpha   90.00
_cell.angle_beta   90.00
_cell.angle_gamma   90.00
#
_symmetry.space_group_name_H-M   'P 1'
#
loop_
_entity.id
_entity.type
_entity.pdbx_description
1 polymer ?
#
loop_
_entity_poly.entity_id
_entity_poly.type
_entity_poly.pdbx_seq_one_letter_code
_entity_poly.pdbx_strand_id
1 'polypeptide(L)'
;MKPSQARNIIERCFGLVKKRWAILRSPSFYPIRFQGRTIIGCALPNNFIRMHMDVDPEEYTSLTLDELSIREDVPNEFQSIDVIEVNDEWSQWRDDLAKEMFDSWMSRKA
;
A
#
# COMPACT_ATOMS: atom_id res chain seq x y z
N MET A 1 -8.08 -30.45 -15.81
CA MET A 1 -7.24 -29.29 -15.45
C MET A 1 -8.00 -28.45 -14.43
N LYS A 2 -7.32 -28.08 -13.34
CA LYS A 2 -7.92 -27.94 -12.01
C LYS A 2 -8.44 -26.52 -11.79
N PRO A 3 -9.73 -26.31 -11.42
CA PRO A 3 -10.25 -24.98 -11.06
C PRO A 3 -9.48 -24.31 -9.90
N SER A 4 -8.73 -25.09 -9.11
CA SER A 4 -7.85 -24.58 -8.05
C SER A 4 -6.68 -23.73 -8.55
N GLN A 5 -6.14 -24.00 -9.75
CA GLN A 5 -4.99 -23.24 -10.27
C GLN A 5 -5.37 -21.81 -10.67
N ALA A 6 -6.52 -21.65 -11.35
CA ALA A 6 -7.04 -20.34 -11.72
C ALA A 6 -7.35 -19.49 -10.47
N ARG A 7 -7.93 -20.13 -9.45
CA ARG A 7 -8.20 -19.48 -8.16
C ARG A 7 -6.92 -19.00 -7.47
N ASN A 8 -5.89 -19.83 -7.41
CA ASN A 8 -4.59 -19.46 -6.83
C ASN A 8 -3.97 -18.25 -7.54
N ILE A 9 -4.02 -18.21 -8.87
CA ILE A 9 -3.50 -17.09 -9.66
C ILE A 9 -4.26 -15.81 -9.30
N ILE A 10 -5.60 -15.88 -9.24
CA ILE A 10 -6.44 -14.72 -8.90
C ILE A 10 -6.15 -14.23 -7.47
N GLU A 11 -6.09 -15.14 -6.49
CA GLU A 11 -5.80 -14.81 -5.09
C GLU A 11 -4.42 -14.17 -4.95
N ARG A 12 -3.40 -14.70 -5.64
CA ARG A 12 -2.04 -14.13 -5.67
C ARG A 12 -2.03 -12.72 -6.29
N CYS A 13 -2.73 -12.52 -7.39
CA CYS A 13 -2.85 -11.20 -8.02
C CYS A 13 -3.48 -10.18 -7.05
N PHE A 14 -4.58 -10.54 -6.38
CA PHE A 14 -5.19 -9.65 -5.38
C PHE A 14 -4.30 -9.44 -4.16
N GLY A 15 -3.52 -10.44 -3.75
CA GLY A 15 -2.54 -10.33 -2.68
C GLY A 15 -1.49 -9.24 -2.96
N LEU A 16 -0.89 -9.27 -4.17
CA LEU A 16 0.09 -8.26 -4.59
C LEU A 16 -0.52 -6.86 -4.66
N VAL A 17 -1.70 -6.73 -5.26
CA VAL A 17 -2.39 -5.44 -5.39
C VAL A 17 -2.74 -4.85 -4.00
N LYS A 18 -3.13 -5.69 -3.03
CA LYS A 18 -3.38 -5.26 -1.63
C LYS A 18 -2.12 -4.93 -0.85
N LYS A 19 -0.99 -5.56 -1.16
CA LYS A 19 0.32 -5.20 -0.57
C LYS A 19 0.70 -3.78 -0.98
N ARG A 20 0.54 -3.42 -2.25
CA ARG A 20 0.90 -2.07 -2.73
C ARG A 20 -0.04 -0.99 -2.25
N TRP A 21 -1.34 -1.27 -2.28
CA TRP A 21 -2.36 -0.26 -2.02
C TRP A 21 -3.03 -0.50 -0.68
N ALA A 22 -2.58 0.22 0.35
CA ALA A 22 -3.12 0.14 1.71
C ALA A 22 -4.64 0.37 1.77
N ILE A 23 -5.20 1.17 0.85
CA ILE A 23 -6.64 1.42 0.72
C ILE A 23 -7.48 0.15 0.49
N LEU A 24 -6.86 -0.93 -0.01
CA LEU A 24 -7.52 -2.21 -0.25
C LEU A 24 -7.36 -3.22 0.90
N ARG A 25 -6.61 -2.87 1.95
CA ARG A 25 -6.36 -3.75 3.11
C ARG A 25 -7.52 -3.71 4.11
N SER A 26 -8.21 -2.59 4.22
CA SER A 26 -9.37 -2.41 5.11
C SER A 26 -10.68 -2.29 4.33
N PRO A 27 -11.82 -2.61 4.97
CA PRO A 27 -13.13 -2.36 4.39
C PRO A 27 -13.30 -0.87 4.07
N SER A 28 -13.74 -0.59 2.86
CA SER A 28 -13.94 0.78 2.40
C SER A 28 -15.30 1.32 2.86
N PHE A 29 -15.31 2.54 3.42
CA PHE A 29 -16.54 3.26 3.76
C PHE A 29 -17.24 3.87 2.52
N TYR A 30 -16.63 3.75 1.33
CA TYR A 30 -17.19 4.33 0.11
C TYR A 30 -18.36 3.50 -0.45
N PRO A 31 -19.32 4.13 -1.15
CA PRO A 31 -20.39 3.40 -1.84
C PRO A 31 -19.86 2.35 -2.82
N ILE A 32 -20.61 1.27 -3.07
CA ILE A 32 -20.19 0.14 -3.92
C ILE A 32 -19.71 0.57 -5.32
N ARG A 33 -20.31 1.61 -5.90
CA ARG A 33 -19.93 2.17 -7.20
C ARG A 33 -18.54 2.80 -7.20
N PHE A 34 -18.07 3.30 -6.05
CA PHE A 34 -16.75 3.88 -5.89
C PHE A 34 -15.73 2.79 -5.59
N GLN A 35 -16.07 1.80 -4.75
CA GLN A 35 -15.19 0.66 -4.45
C GLN A 35 -14.72 -0.07 -5.71
N GLY A 36 -15.64 -0.33 -6.67
CA GLY A 36 -15.27 -0.95 -7.95
C GLY A 36 -14.28 -0.10 -8.76
N ARG A 37 -14.43 1.23 -8.75
CA ARG A 37 -13.49 2.15 -9.41
C ARG A 37 -12.15 2.21 -8.70
N THR A 38 -12.13 2.15 -7.37
CA THR A 38 -10.89 2.08 -6.58
C THR A 38 -10.08 0.84 -6.96
N ILE A 39 -10.71 -0.33 -7.11
CA ILE A 39 -10.03 -1.56 -7.54
C ILE A 39 -9.39 -1.37 -8.93
N ILE A 40 -10.12 -0.83 -9.90
CA ILE A 40 -9.61 -0.57 -11.25
C ILE A 40 -8.47 0.46 -11.22
N GLY A 41 -8.63 1.54 -10.45
CA GLY A 41 -7.61 2.57 -10.26
C GLY A 41 -6.32 2.04 -9.62
N CYS A 42 -6.41 1.01 -8.79
CA CYS A 42 -5.25 0.31 -8.23
C CYS A 42 -4.65 -0.71 -9.22
N ALA A 43 -5.47 -1.38 -10.02
CA ALA A 43 -5.02 -2.40 -10.97
C ALA A 43 -4.30 -1.80 -12.19
N LEU A 44 -4.74 -0.65 -12.68
CA LEU A 44 -4.16 0.00 -13.87
C LEU A 44 -2.67 0.36 -13.68
N PRO A 45 -2.24 1.09 -12.63
CA PRO A 45 -0.83 1.38 -12.41
C PRO A 45 -0.01 0.12 -12.12
N ASN A 46 -0.58 -0.87 -11.43
CA ASN A 46 0.10 -2.16 -11.22
C ASN A 46 0.39 -2.86 -12.55
N ASN A 47 -0.59 -2.93 -13.45
CA ASN A 47 -0.40 -3.52 -14.76
C ASN A 47 0.62 -2.72 -15.59
N PHE A 48 0.59 -1.40 -15.49
CA PHE A 48 1.55 -0.53 -16.16
C PHE A 48 2.99 -0.79 -15.67
N ILE A 49 3.19 -0.88 -14.35
CA ILE A 49 4.50 -1.19 -13.76
C ILE A 49 4.99 -2.56 -14.24
N ARG A 50 4.14 -3.59 -14.22
CA ARG A 50 4.50 -4.94 -14.70
C ARG A 50 4.81 -5.00 -16.20
N MET A 51 4.27 -4.07 -16.98
CA MET A 51 4.52 -4.02 -18.42
C MET A 51 5.83 -3.30 -18.76
N HIS A 52 6.25 -2.33 -17.94
CA HIS A 52 7.36 -1.43 -18.27
C HIS A 52 8.58 -1.57 -17.35
N MET A 53 8.45 -2.22 -16.20
CA MET A 53 9.57 -2.47 -15.30
C MET A 53 9.96 -3.94 -15.34
N ASP A 54 11.26 -4.20 -15.49
CA ASP A 54 11.82 -5.56 -15.50
C ASP A 54 11.68 -6.26 -14.14
N VAL A 55 11.68 -5.48 -13.05
CA VAL A 55 11.53 -5.96 -11.68
C VAL A 55 10.61 -5.02 -10.92
N ASP A 56 9.48 -5.53 -10.44
CA ASP A 56 8.64 -4.83 -9.47
C ASP A 56 9.14 -5.16 -8.05
N PRO A 57 9.66 -4.19 -7.27
CA PRO A 57 10.17 -4.45 -5.93
C PRO A 57 9.17 -5.16 -5.02
N GLU A 58 7.88 -4.85 -5.15
CA GLU A 58 6.85 -5.52 -4.34
C GLU A 58 6.57 -6.96 -4.77
N GLU A 59 6.65 -7.25 -6.07
CA GLU A 59 6.52 -8.62 -6.59
C GLU A 59 7.75 -9.43 -6.20
N TYR A 60 8.95 -8.84 -6.26
CA TYR A 60 10.20 -9.47 -5.85
C TYR A 60 10.23 -9.78 -4.35
N THR A 61 9.92 -8.80 -3.48
CA THR A 61 9.80 -9.05 -2.03
C THR A 61 8.73 -10.08 -1.72
N SER A 62 7.62 -10.10 -2.47
CA SER A 62 6.60 -11.12 -2.28
C SER A 62 7.07 -12.51 -2.73
N LEU A 63 7.82 -12.63 -3.83
CA LEU A 63 8.41 -13.89 -4.28
C LEU A 63 9.42 -14.41 -3.27
N THR A 64 10.31 -13.56 -2.77
CA THR A 64 11.30 -13.94 -1.76
C THR A 64 10.62 -14.37 -0.45
N LEU A 65 9.55 -13.69 -0.03
CA LEU A 65 8.82 -14.06 1.18
C LEU A 65 8.01 -15.35 1.01
N ASP A 66 7.41 -15.57 -0.15
CA ASP A 66 6.68 -16.80 -0.50
C ASP A 66 7.66 -18.00 -0.54
N GLU A 67 8.85 -17.80 -1.11
CA GLU A 67 9.93 -18.79 -1.15
C GLU A 67 10.55 -19.06 0.24
N LEU A 68 10.61 -18.06 1.11
CA LEU A 68 10.94 -18.21 2.54
C LEU A 68 9.83 -18.91 3.32
N SER A 69 8.56 -18.70 2.99
CA SER A 69 7.42 -19.37 3.65
C SER A 69 7.29 -20.86 3.32
N ILE A 70 7.85 -21.29 2.18
CA ILE A 70 7.98 -22.72 1.81
C ILE A 70 9.08 -23.40 2.64
N ARG A 71 10.05 -22.63 3.16
CA ARG A 71 11.00 -23.12 4.16
C ARG A 71 10.35 -22.96 5.53
N GLU A 72 9.72 -24.02 6.01
CA GLU A 72 9.17 -24.10 7.37
C GLU A 72 10.16 -23.53 8.40
N ASP A 73 9.64 -22.67 9.28
CA ASP A 73 10.27 -22.14 10.49
C ASP A 73 11.09 -20.83 10.39
N VAL A 74 10.58 -19.82 9.68
CA VAL A 74 10.99 -18.43 9.93
C VAL A 74 10.00 -17.80 10.90
N PRO A 75 10.41 -17.40 12.13
CA PRO A 75 9.57 -16.62 13.03
C PRO A 75 9.05 -15.40 12.27
N ASN A 76 7.76 -15.12 12.41
CA ASN A 76 7.09 -13.97 11.83
C ASN A 76 7.67 -12.67 12.41
N GLU A 77 8.87 -12.27 11.97
CA GLU A 77 9.51 -10.99 12.23
C GLU A 77 8.94 -9.87 11.33
N PHE A 78 7.72 -10.05 10.79
CA PHE A 78 6.89 -8.88 10.55
C PHE A 78 6.56 -8.31 11.93
N GLN A 79 7.44 -7.41 12.40
CA GLN A 79 7.19 -6.54 13.53
C GLN A 79 5.84 -5.88 13.29
N SER A 80 4.81 -6.50 13.85
CA SER A 80 3.54 -5.85 14.05
C SER A 80 3.86 -4.70 14.99
N ILE A 81 3.58 -3.48 14.55
CA ILE A 81 3.76 -2.29 15.38
C ILE A 81 2.83 -2.48 16.58
N ASP A 82 3.40 -2.98 17.68
CA ASP A 82 2.66 -3.40 18.88
C ASP A 82 2.35 -2.19 19.78
N VAL A 83 3.05 -1.08 19.54
CA VAL A 83 2.90 0.18 20.28
C VAL A 83 2.89 1.35 19.30
N ILE A 84 1.79 2.09 19.27
CA ILE A 84 1.72 3.42 18.66
C ILE A 84 1.96 4.41 19.79
N GLU A 85 3.20 4.89 19.92
CA GLU A 85 3.48 6.00 20.80
C GLU A 85 2.92 7.29 20.18
N VAL A 86 2.28 8.12 21.00
CA VAL A 86 1.82 9.44 20.57
C VAL A 86 3.06 10.32 20.41
N ASN A 87 3.58 10.36 19.19
CA ASN A 87 4.69 11.24 18.85
C ASN A 87 4.13 12.53 18.22
N ASP A 88 4.19 13.62 19.00
CA ASP A 88 3.71 14.94 18.59
C ASP A 88 4.62 15.63 17.58
N GLU A 89 5.78 15.06 17.23
CA GLU A 89 6.72 15.61 16.24
C GLU A 89 6.06 15.87 14.89
N TRP A 90 5.22 14.95 14.41
CA TRP A 90 4.50 15.11 13.13
C TRP A 90 3.37 16.14 13.21
N SER A 91 2.80 16.37 14.40
CA SER A 91 1.82 17.43 14.60
C SER A 91 2.51 18.79 14.60
N GLN A 92 3.62 18.92 15.32
CA GLN A 92 4.44 20.15 15.35
C GLN A 92 4.96 20.52 13.96
N TRP A 93 5.50 19.55 13.21
CA TRP A 93 5.98 19.81 11.85
C TRP A 93 4.87 20.34 10.93
N ARG A 94 3.65 19.82 11.05
CA ARG A 94 2.50 20.32 10.26
C ARG A 94 2.10 21.73 10.66
N ASP A 95 2.10 22.03 11.95
CA ASP A 95 1.74 23.35 12.46
C ASP A 95 2.78 24.41 12.05
N ASP A 96 4.08 24.07 12.09
CA ASP A 96 5.17 24.93 11.65
C ASP A 96 5.07 25.23 10.15
N LEU A 97 4.81 24.21 9.33
CA LEU A 97 4.61 24.38 7.89
C LEU A 97 3.38 25.26 7.58
N ALA A 98 2.28 25.06 8.31
CA ALA A 98 1.08 25.87 8.13
C ALA A 98 1.34 27.35 8.48
N LYS A 99 2.13 27.61 9.51
CA LYS A 99 2.54 28.95 9.91
C LYS A 99 3.43 29.61 8.86
N GLU A 100 4.42 28.90 8.34
CA GLU A 100 5.29 29.39 7.27
C GLU A 100 4.50 29.77 6.01
N MET A 101 3.56 28.91 5.59
CA MET A 101 2.70 29.18 4.44
C MET A 101 1.82 30.40 4.66
N PHE A 102 1.29 30.58 5.87
CA PHE A 102 0.47 31.73 6.23
C PHE A 102 1.27 33.03 6.24
N ASP A 103 2.47 33.02 6.81
CA ASP A 103 3.36 34.19 6.87
C ASP A 103 3.86 34.57 5.45
N SER A 104 4.15 33.59 4.60
CA SER A 104 4.45 33.80 3.18
C SER A 104 3.27 34.40 2.41
N TRP A 105 2.03 34.01 2.73
CA TRP A 105 0.84 34.61 2.14
C TRP A 105 0.59 36.04 2.62
N MET A 106 0.73 36.29 3.92
CA MET A 106 0.56 37.64 4.51
C MET A 106 1.59 38.63 3.98
N SER A 107 2.85 38.20 3.84
CA SER A 107 3.94 39.04 3.30
C SER A 107 3.78 39.38 1.82
N ARG A 108 3.07 38.56 1.04
CA ARG A 108 2.70 38.89 -0.36
C ARG A 108 1.52 39.86 -0.47
N LYS A 109 0.78 40.05 0.62
CA LYS A 109 -0.44 40.87 0.68
C LYS A 109 -0.20 42.25 1.31
N ALA A 110 0.94 42.44 1.99
CA ALA A 110 1.47 43.73 2.44
C ALA A 110 2.21 44.43 1.28
#